data_AF-M4BL61-F1
#
_entry.id   AF-M4BL61-F1
#
_cell.length_a   1.000
_cell.length_b   1.000
_cell.length_c   1.000
_cell.angle_alpha   90.00
_cell.angle_beta   90.00
_cell.angle_gamma   90.00
#
_symmetry.space_group_name_H-M   'P 1'
#
loop_
_entity.id
_entity.type
_entity.pdbx_description
1 polymer ?
#
loop_
_entity_poly.entity_id
_entity_poly.type
_entity_poly.pdbx_seq_one_letter_code
_entity_poly.pdbx_strand_id
1 'polypeptide(L)'
;MRFVYCACAISYILDDWSGIDVPAMVRFINSCLSYDGGIGLCAGAESHGGAVFTAIASLTLSGQLTQLKCEQSKLVQWLVFRQQDCGGFQGRLNKVPDSCYAFWNGATLALLQKHSLVDSPSCRQFIYACQFSFGGLCKYPESVPDVMHSYLSLAWLSIAAHTDTDKTRDDEEEVEYPPLAPLDTKLQVPFFPALLSESTEPEPRQERTTQ
;
A
#
# COMPACT_ATOMS: atom_id res chain seq x y z
N MET A 1 7.07 4.34 -13.37
CA MET A 1 5.66 4.28 -12.91
C MET A 1 5.33 5.19 -11.73
N ARG A 2 5.95 5.03 -10.55
CA ARG A 2 5.59 5.82 -9.34
C ARG A 2 5.57 7.35 -9.54
N PHE A 3 6.59 7.90 -10.20
CA PHE A 3 6.64 9.34 -10.50
C PHE A 3 5.54 9.82 -11.44
N VAL A 4 5.10 8.97 -12.37
CA VAL A 4 3.98 9.27 -13.27
C VAL A 4 2.71 9.47 -12.44
N TYR A 5 2.44 8.57 -11.50
CA TYR A 5 1.30 8.71 -10.60
C TYR A 5 1.38 9.95 -9.72
N CYS A 6 2.52 10.24 -9.12
CA CYS A 6 2.69 11.46 -8.33
C CYS A 6 2.42 12.71 -9.15
N ALA A 7 2.94 12.79 -10.39
CA ALA A 7 2.66 13.91 -11.29
C ALA A 7 1.16 14.02 -11.60
N CYS A 8 0.52 12.91 -11.98
CA CYS A 8 -0.92 12.89 -12.30
C CYS A 8 -1.79 13.27 -11.10
N ALA A 9 -1.45 12.80 -9.90
CA ALA A 9 -2.17 13.14 -8.68
C ALA A 9 -2.06 14.63 -8.36
N ILE A 10 -0.88 15.22 -8.48
CA ILE A 10 -0.66 16.66 -8.29
C ILE A 10 -1.45 17.45 -9.35
N SER A 11 -1.33 17.08 -10.63
CA SER A 11 -2.06 17.72 -11.72
C SER A 11 -3.57 17.64 -11.56
N TYR A 12 -4.10 16.50 -11.09
CA TYR A 12 -5.52 16.35 -10.82
C TYR A 12 -6.00 17.23 -9.65
N ILE A 13 -5.22 17.30 -8.56
CA ILE A 13 -5.57 18.13 -7.39
C ILE A 13 -5.53 19.63 -7.73
N LEU A 14 -4.57 20.06 -8.54
CA LEU A 14 -4.40 21.46 -8.94
C LEU A 14 -5.25 21.86 -10.16
N ASP A 15 -5.91 20.89 -10.80
CA ASP A 15 -6.60 21.06 -12.09
C ASP A 15 -5.70 21.66 -13.19
N ASP A 16 -4.42 21.25 -13.22
CA ASP A 16 -3.42 21.70 -14.18
C ASP A 16 -2.61 20.54 -14.76
N TRP A 17 -2.88 20.23 -16.03
CA TRP A 17 -2.21 19.18 -16.79
C TRP A 17 -1.12 19.69 -17.75
N SER A 18 -0.86 21.01 -17.78
CA SER A 18 0.11 21.62 -18.70
C SER A 18 1.54 21.09 -18.52
N GLY A 19 1.87 20.60 -17.32
CA GLY A 19 3.17 20.02 -16.98
C GLY A 19 3.35 18.55 -17.38
N ILE A 20 2.33 17.88 -17.94
CA ILE A 20 2.39 16.44 -18.26
C ILE A 20 2.12 16.22 -19.74
N ASP A 21 3.06 15.54 -20.42
CA ASP A 21 2.82 14.96 -21.74
C ASP A 21 1.97 13.68 -21.58
N VAL A 22 0.65 13.85 -21.61
CA VAL A 22 -0.34 12.77 -21.47
C VAL A 22 -0.15 11.67 -22.54
N PRO A 23 0.03 11.99 -23.83
CA PRO A 23 0.36 10.98 -24.84
C PRO A 23 1.63 10.17 -24.52
N ALA A 24 2.71 10.80 -24.06
CA ALA A 24 3.95 10.10 -23.68
C ALA A 24 3.74 9.21 -22.46
N MET A 25 3.01 9.69 -21.46
CA MET A 25 2.60 8.89 -20.30
C MET A 25 1.86 7.62 -20.73
N VAL A 26 0.84 7.75 -21.58
CA VAL A 26 0.05 6.59 -22.06
C VAL A 26 0.94 5.60 -22.81
N ARG A 27 1.86 6.09 -23.66
CA ARG A 27 2.85 5.22 -24.34
C ARG A 27 3.74 4.49 -23.35
N PHE A 28 4.24 5.18 -22.33
CA PHE A 28 5.08 4.60 -21.29
C PHE A 28 4.34 3.55 -20.45
N ILE A 29 3.10 3.81 -20.05
CA ILE A 29 2.30 2.83 -19.30
C ILE A 29 2.07 1.57 -20.14
N ASN A 30 1.72 1.73 -21.41
CA ASN A 30 1.52 0.61 -22.32
C ASN A 30 2.79 -0.20 -22.59
N SER A 31 3.98 0.42 -22.57
CA SER A 31 5.24 -0.33 -22.71
C SER A 31 5.64 -1.12 -21.46
N CYS A 32 5.00 -0.84 -20.31
CA CYS A 32 5.22 -1.55 -19.04
C CYS A 32 4.28 -2.75 -18.83
N LEU A 33 3.36 -3.02 -19.78
CA LEU A 33 2.51 -4.21 -19.75
C LEU A 33 3.36 -5.48 -19.90
N SER A 34 3.06 -6.48 -19.08
CA SER A 34 3.73 -7.78 -19.10
C SER A 34 2.84 -8.88 -19.68
N TYR A 35 3.45 -10.01 -20.02
CA TYR A 35 2.77 -11.17 -20.61
C TYR A 35 1.71 -11.80 -19.69
N ASP A 36 1.87 -11.63 -18.37
CA ASP A 36 0.98 -12.17 -17.34
C ASP A 36 -0.28 -11.31 -17.12
N GLY A 37 -0.43 -10.21 -17.87
CA GLY A 37 -1.54 -9.27 -17.76
C GLY A 37 -1.33 -8.15 -16.73
N GLY A 38 -0.26 -8.22 -15.93
CA GLY A 38 0.10 -7.17 -14.99
C GLY A 38 0.94 -6.04 -15.63
N ILE A 39 1.36 -5.10 -14.78
CA ILE A 39 2.17 -3.93 -15.17
C ILE A 39 3.40 -3.87 -14.26
N GLY A 40 4.57 -3.70 -14.88
CA GLY A 40 5.85 -3.50 -14.21
C GLY A 40 6.17 -2.02 -13.93
N LEU A 41 7.24 -1.76 -13.17
CA LEU A 41 7.70 -0.40 -12.89
C LEU A 41 8.26 0.32 -14.12
N CYS A 42 8.80 -0.45 -15.06
CA CYS A 42 9.34 -0.07 -16.36
C CYS A 42 9.14 -1.24 -17.36
N ALA A 43 9.41 -0.97 -18.65
CA ALA A 43 9.31 -1.98 -19.71
C ALA A 43 10.21 -3.20 -19.42
N GLY A 44 9.64 -4.40 -19.54
CA GLY A 44 10.33 -5.67 -19.29
C GLY A 44 10.49 -6.04 -17.80
N ALA A 45 10.03 -5.21 -16.86
CA ALA A 45 10.06 -5.53 -15.44
C ALA A 45 8.93 -6.50 -15.04
N GLU A 46 9.15 -7.25 -13.97
CA GLU A 46 8.14 -8.09 -13.34
C GLU A 46 6.90 -7.28 -12.93
N SER A 47 5.71 -7.82 -13.18
CA SER A 47 4.43 -7.23 -12.78
C SER A 47 4.33 -7.09 -11.27
N HIS A 48 3.87 -5.94 -10.80
CA HIS A 48 3.86 -5.60 -9.37
C HIS A 48 2.63 -4.80 -8.98
N GLY A 49 1.98 -5.14 -7.87
CA GLY A 49 0.71 -4.53 -7.43
C GLY A 49 0.76 -3.00 -7.33
N GLY A 50 1.80 -2.46 -6.68
CA GLY A 50 2.01 -1.01 -6.63
C GLY A 50 2.26 -0.36 -8.00
N ALA A 51 2.87 -1.05 -8.96
CA ALA A 51 3.07 -0.54 -10.31
C ALA A 51 1.74 -0.55 -11.10
N VAL A 52 0.96 -1.60 -10.95
CA VAL A 52 -0.40 -1.71 -11.49
C VAL A 52 -1.29 -0.59 -10.95
N PHE A 53 -1.35 -0.39 -9.64
CA PHE A 53 -2.12 0.71 -9.05
C PHE A 53 -1.71 2.07 -9.61
N THR A 54 -0.41 2.37 -9.58
CA THR A 54 0.08 3.68 -10.02
C THR A 54 -0.18 3.90 -11.51
N ALA A 55 -0.10 2.87 -12.35
CA ALA A 55 -0.47 2.95 -13.76
C ALA A 55 -1.97 3.23 -13.95
N ILE A 56 -2.83 2.41 -13.34
CA ILE A 56 -4.29 2.50 -13.50
C ILE A 56 -4.82 3.80 -12.91
N ALA A 57 -4.38 4.19 -11.72
CA ALA A 57 -4.76 5.46 -11.12
C ALA A 57 -4.32 6.66 -11.98
N SER A 58 -3.11 6.63 -12.58
CA SER A 58 -2.66 7.70 -13.50
C SER A 58 -3.58 7.81 -14.73
N LEU A 59 -3.95 6.68 -15.33
CA LEU A 59 -4.85 6.66 -16.47
C LEU A 59 -6.27 7.11 -16.09
N THR A 60 -6.76 6.72 -14.91
CA THR A 60 -8.08 7.14 -14.43
C THR A 60 -8.11 8.65 -14.17
N LEU A 61 -7.13 9.20 -13.44
CA LEU A 61 -7.07 10.63 -13.12
C LEU A 61 -6.95 11.51 -14.37
N SER A 62 -6.23 11.04 -15.39
CA SER A 62 -6.06 11.74 -16.68
C SER A 62 -7.20 11.50 -17.69
N GLY A 63 -8.21 10.70 -17.34
CA GLY A 63 -9.31 10.33 -18.24
C GLY A 63 -8.90 9.43 -19.42
N GLN A 64 -7.75 8.74 -19.33
CA GLN A 64 -7.17 7.93 -20.40
C GLN A 64 -7.25 6.42 -20.18
N LEU A 65 -8.08 5.94 -19.25
CA LEU A 65 -8.21 4.51 -18.93
C LEU A 65 -8.52 3.64 -20.16
N THR A 66 -9.30 4.16 -21.12
CA THR A 66 -9.66 3.47 -22.36
C THR A 66 -8.48 3.27 -23.32
N GLN A 67 -7.36 3.98 -23.13
CA GLN A 67 -6.15 3.84 -23.96
C GLN A 67 -5.21 2.72 -23.51
N LEU A 68 -5.55 1.98 -22.46
CA LEU A 68 -4.77 0.84 -22.01
C LEU A 68 -4.91 -0.32 -23.03
N LYS A 69 -3.79 -0.71 -23.62
CA LYS A 69 -3.69 -1.75 -24.67
C LYS A 69 -3.60 -3.15 -24.08
N CYS A 70 -4.43 -3.45 -23.09
CA CYS A 70 -4.54 -4.80 -22.54
C CYS A 70 -5.99 -5.27 -22.55
N GLU A 71 -6.18 -6.59 -22.66
CA GLU A 71 -7.47 -7.18 -22.34
C GLU A 71 -7.73 -6.96 -20.84
N GLN A 72 -8.74 -6.16 -20.51
CA GLN A 72 -9.06 -5.81 -19.12
C GLN A 72 -9.29 -7.06 -18.25
N SER A 73 -9.83 -8.14 -18.85
CA SER A 73 -10.00 -9.44 -18.19
C SER A 73 -8.68 -10.03 -17.67
N LYS A 74 -7.58 -9.92 -18.42
CA LYS A 74 -6.26 -10.43 -18.01
C LYS A 74 -5.70 -9.66 -16.81
N LEU A 75 -5.84 -8.34 -16.82
CA LEU A 75 -5.41 -7.49 -15.70
C LEU A 75 -6.24 -7.76 -14.44
N VAL A 76 -7.57 -7.86 -14.60
CA VAL A 76 -8.47 -8.18 -13.48
C VAL A 76 -8.17 -9.57 -12.92
N GLN A 77 -7.98 -10.56 -13.78
CA GLN A 77 -7.57 -11.90 -13.36
C GLN A 77 -6.23 -11.87 -12.62
N TRP A 78 -5.24 -11.13 -13.14
CA TRP A 78 -3.95 -10.97 -12.46
C TRP A 78 -4.11 -10.40 -11.06
N LEU A 79 -4.95 -9.38 -10.88
CA LEU A 79 -5.25 -8.74 -9.59
C LEU A 79 -5.98 -9.68 -8.62
N VAL A 80 -7.03 -10.37 -9.08
CA VAL A 80 -7.81 -11.30 -8.24
C VAL A 80 -6.92 -12.46 -7.78
N PHE A 81 -6.05 -12.98 -8.65
CA PHE A 81 -5.11 -14.06 -8.32
C PHE A 81 -3.97 -13.61 -7.38
N ARG A 82 -3.97 -12.35 -6.92
CA ARG A 82 -3.10 -11.90 -5.84
C ARG A 82 -3.73 -12.12 -4.47
N GLN A 83 -5.03 -12.28 -4.34
CA GLN A 83 -5.63 -12.70 -3.07
C GLN A 83 -5.28 -14.18 -2.83
N GLN A 84 -4.76 -14.50 -1.66
CA GLN A 84 -4.35 -15.87 -1.31
C GLN A 84 -5.29 -16.45 -0.25
N ASP A 85 -5.16 -17.74 0.05
CA ASP A 85 -6.04 -18.48 0.96
C ASP A 85 -6.12 -17.89 2.38
N CYS A 86 -5.10 -17.14 2.81
CA CYS A 86 -5.13 -16.42 4.09
C CYS A 86 -5.91 -15.09 4.05
N GLY A 87 -6.55 -14.77 2.93
CA GLY A 87 -7.30 -13.52 2.68
C GLY A 87 -6.44 -12.33 2.26
N GLY A 88 -5.15 -12.34 2.59
CA GLY A 88 -4.21 -11.28 2.22
C GLY A 88 -3.83 -11.26 0.74
N PHE A 89 -3.36 -10.11 0.26
CA PHE A 89 -2.88 -9.94 -1.10
C PHE A 89 -1.36 -10.03 -1.20
N GLN A 90 -0.84 -10.75 -2.19
CA GLN A 90 0.58 -10.70 -2.57
C GLN A 90 0.83 -9.59 -3.60
N GLY A 91 2.01 -8.95 -3.54
CA GLY A 91 2.38 -7.92 -4.51
C GLY A 91 2.80 -8.42 -5.88
N ARG A 92 3.25 -9.68 -5.93
CA ARG A 92 3.81 -10.36 -7.10
C ARG A 92 3.51 -11.84 -6.98
N LEU A 93 3.64 -12.58 -8.08
CA LEU A 93 3.45 -14.03 -8.08
C LEU A 93 4.45 -14.71 -7.13
N ASN A 94 3.97 -15.74 -6.43
CA ASN A 94 4.79 -16.59 -5.54
C ASN A 94 5.50 -15.79 -4.43
N LYS A 95 4.88 -14.72 -3.94
CA LYS A 95 5.36 -13.95 -2.79
C LYS A 95 4.35 -14.03 -1.65
N VAL A 96 4.83 -13.76 -0.45
CA VAL A 96 3.98 -13.77 0.73
C VAL A 96 2.98 -12.60 0.69
N PRO A 97 1.73 -12.82 1.13
CA PRO A 97 0.74 -11.76 1.31
C PRO A 97 1.20 -10.69 2.28
N ASP A 98 0.92 -9.43 1.98
CA ASP A 98 1.34 -8.25 2.74
C ASP A 98 0.14 -7.28 2.83
N SER A 99 -0.12 -6.76 4.02
CA SER A 99 -1.30 -5.94 4.34
C SER A 99 -1.45 -4.70 3.46
N CYS A 100 -0.36 -4.13 2.94
CA CYS A 100 -0.44 -2.96 2.08
C CYS A 100 -1.03 -3.28 0.69
N TYR A 101 -0.94 -4.52 0.22
CA TYR A 101 -1.49 -4.90 -1.08
C TYR A 101 -3.00 -5.06 -1.07
N ALA A 102 -3.65 -5.09 0.09
CA ALA A 102 -5.09 -4.88 0.16
C ALA A 102 -5.45 -3.55 -0.52
N PHE A 103 -4.73 -2.47 -0.20
CA PHE A 103 -4.88 -1.21 -0.92
C PHE A 103 -4.40 -1.31 -2.37
N TRP A 104 -3.13 -1.67 -2.62
CA TRP A 104 -2.59 -1.59 -3.97
C TRP A 104 -3.40 -2.42 -4.98
N ASN A 105 -3.81 -3.64 -4.63
CA ASN A 105 -4.57 -4.50 -5.54
C ASN A 105 -6.08 -4.25 -5.42
N GLY A 106 -6.62 -4.19 -4.21
CA GLY A 106 -8.05 -4.00 -3.96
C GLY A 106 -8.56 -2.62 -4.40
N ALA A 107 -7.82 -1.55 -4.13
CA ALA A 107 -8.18 -0.22 -4.64
C ALA A 107 -8.06 -0.14 -6.16
N THR A 108 -7.13 -0.87 -6.78
CA THR A 108 -7.09 -0.97 -8.25
C THR A 108 -8.36 -1.66 -8.78
N LEU A 109 -8.80 -2.75 -8.15
CA LEU A 109 -10.07 -3.39 -8.51
C LEU A 109 -11.25 -2.43 -8.31
N ALA A 110 -11.25 -1.58 -7.29
CA ALA A 110 -12.26 -0.53 -7.13
C ALA A 110 -12.22 0.50 -8.26
N LEU A 111 -11.03 1.00 -8.64
CA LEU A 111 -10.87 1.92 -9.79
C LEU A 111 -11.37 1.32 -11.11
N LEU A 112 -11.27 -0.01 -11.27
CA LEU A 112 -11.77 -0.73 -12.43
C LEU A 112 -13.25 -1.13 -12.32
N GLN A 113 -13.95 -0.74 -11.25
CA GLN A 113 -15.33 -1.15 -10.94
C GLN A 113 -15.49 -2.68 -10.86
N LYS A 114 -14.46 -3.36 -10.33
CA LYS A 114 -14.37 -4.82 -10.12
C LYS A 114 -14.09 -5.20 -8.68
N HIS A 115 -14.28 -4.29 -7.72
CA HIS A 115 -14.12 -4.59 -6.29
C HIS A 115 -15.01 -5.76 -5.84
N SER A 116 -16.14 -5.99 -6.52
CA SER A 116 -17.04 -7.08 -6.18
C SER A 116 -16.40 -8.47 -6.23
N LEU A 117 -15.28 -8.63 -6.95
CA LEU A 117 -14.50 -9.86 -7.05
C LEU A 117 -13.52 -10.08 -5.89
N VAL A 118 -13.35 -9.09 -5.01
CA VAL A 118 -12.54 -9.24 -3.79
C VAL A 118 -13.36 -10.01 -2.76
N ASP A 119 -12.76 -11.02 -2.15
CA ASP A 119 -13.28 -11.62 -0.92
C ASP A 119 -12.97 -10.67 0.24
N SER A 120 -13.83 -9.65 0.39
CA SER A 120 -13.68 -8.60 1.41
C SER A 120 -13.66 -9.17 2.83
N PRO A 121 -14.52 -10.13 3.24
CA PRO A 121 -14.47 -10.71 4.57
C PRO A 121 -13.12 -11.33 4.92
N SER A 122 -12.52 -12.16 4.05
CA SER A 122 -11.23 -12.78 4.36
C SER A 122 -10.09 -11.75 4.37
N CYS A 123 -10.14 -10.75 3.48
CA CYS A 123 -9.14 -9.68 3.45
C CYS A 123 -9.22 -8.78 4.70
N ARG A 124 -10.42 -8.46 5.19
CA ARG A 124 -10.62 -7.78 6.48
C ARG A 124 -10.02 -8.59 7.60
N GLN A 125 -10.34 -9.89 7.69
CA GLN A 125 -9.79 -10.78 8.71
C GLN A 125 -8.24 -10.76 8.71
N PHE A 126 -7.62 -10.80 7.53
CA PHE A 126 -6.16 -10.70 7.40
C PHE A 126 -5.59 -9.37 7.93
N ILE A 127 -6.23 -8.24 7.60
CA ILE A 127 -5.80 -6.91 8.11
C ILE A 127 -5.95 -6.83 9.63
N TYR A 128 -7.05 -7.34 10.19
CA TYR A 128 -7.25 -7.39 11.64
C TYR A 128 -6.20 -8.25 12.34
N ALA A 129 -5.78 -9.36 11.73
CA ALA A 129 -4.67 -10.18 12.23
C ALA A 129 -3.31 -9.44 12.17
N CYS A 130 -3.18 -8.39 11.36
CA CYS A 130 -2.00 -7.52 11.31
C CYS A 130 -2.03 -6.38 12.33
N GLN A 131 -3.05 -6.28 13.18
CA GLN A 131 -3.14 -5.24 14.22
C GLN A 131 -2.13 -5.49 15.34
N PHE A 132 -1.34 -4.46 15.64
CA PHE A 132 -0.39 -4.53 16.74
C PHE A 132 -1.07 -4.26 18.09
N SER A 133 -0.60 -4.89 19.16
CA SER A 133 -1.19 -4.79 20.50
C SER A 133 -1.23 -3.36 21.07
N PHE A 134 -0.33 -2.48 20.62
CA PHE A 134 -0.23 -1.09 21.06
C PHE A 134 -0.70 -0.08 19.99
N GLY A 135 -1.44 -0.58 18.99
CA GLY A 135 -1.96 0.19 17.87
C GLY A 135 -1.02 0.24 16.65
N GLY A 136 -1.60 0.60 15.51
CA GLY A 136 -0.95 0.49 14.20
C GLY A 136 -1.18 -0.88 13.54
N LEU A 137 -0.97 -0.92 12.21
CA LEU A 137 -1.08 -2.14 11.41
C LEU A 137 0.29 -2.49 10.84
N CYS A 138 0.59 -3.78 10.91
CA CYS A 138 1.84 -4.35 10.49
C CYS A 138 1.77 -4.88 9.06
N LYS A 139 2.94 -5.20 8.50
CA LYS A 139 3.05 -5.83 7.18
C LYS A 139 2.42 -7.22 7.14
N TYR A 140 2.74 -8.01 8.16
CA TYR A 140 2.23 -9.36 8.42
C TYR A 140 1.84 -9.47 9.89
N PRO A 141 1.03 -10.47 10.30
CA PRO A 141 0.83 -10.77 11.71
C PRO A 141 2.16 -10.89 12.46
N GLU A 142 2.20 -10.42 13.70
CA GLU A 142 3.37 -10.49 14.60
C GLU A 142 4.62 -9.69 14.16
N SER A 143 4.52 -8.87 13.10
CA SER A 143 5.60 -7.95 12.71
C SER A 143 5.45 -6.57 13.37
N VAL A 144 6.42 -5.67 13.13
CA VAL A 144 6.40 -4.32 13.70
C VAL A 144 5.51 -3.41 12.85
N PRO A 145 4.63 -2.59 13.45
CA PRO A 145 3.79 -1.66 12.71
C PRO A 145 4.62 -0.49 12.16
N ASP A 146 4.17 0.06 11.04
CA ASP A 146 4.69 1.32 10.52
C ASP A 146 3.56 2.18 9.95
N VAL A 147 3.88 3.45 9.69
CA VAL A 147 2.92 4.45 9.21
C VAL A 147 2.35 4.08 7.85
N MET A 148 3.14 3.44 6.98
CA MET A 148 2.73 3.13 5.62
C MET A 148 1.73 1.98 5.58
N HIS A 149 1.99 0.86 6.26
CA HIS A 149 1.03 -0.24 6.35
C HIS A 149 -0.22 0.17 7.11
N SER A 150 -0.07 0.94 8.20
CA SER A 150 -1.21 1.53 8.92
C SER A 150 -2.11 2.36 8.01
N TYR A 151 -1.53 3.31 7.26
CA TYR A 151 -2.29 4.15 6.34
C TYR A 151 -2.97 3.35 5.24
N LEU A 152 -2.24 2.47 4.54
CA LEU A 152 -2.78 1.76 3.39
C LEU A 152 -3.84 0.73 3.78
N SER A 153 -3.64 0.01 4.89
CA SER A 153 -4.65 -0.91 5.39
C SER A 153 -5.94 -0.18 5.82
N LEU A 154 -5.82 0.97 6.49
CA LEU A 154 -6.98 1.82 6.82
C LEU A 154 -7.68 2.36 5.55
N ALA A 155 -6.91 2.81 4.57
CA ALA A 155 -7.45 3.30 3.30
C ALA A 155 -8.24 2.21 2.57
N TRP A 156 -7.74 0.97 2.56
CA TRP A 156 -8.50 -0.15 1.99
C TRP A 156 -9.74 -0.51 2.80
N LEU A 157 -9.67 -0.55 4.14
CA LEU A 157 -10.84 -0.79 4.99
C LEU A 157 -11.96 0.22 4.71
N SER A 158 -11.61 1.49 4.48
CA SER A 158 -12.54 2.53 4.06
C SER A 158 -13.14 2.26 2.68
N ILE A 159 -12.32 1.87 1.69
CA ILE A 159 -12.80 1.50 0.35
C ILE A 159 -13.78 0.34 0.44
N ALA A 160 -13.40 -0.74 1.12
CA ALA A 160 -14.24 -1.93 1.28
C ALA A 160 -15.57 -1.60 1.96
N ALA A 161 -15.57 -0.75 2.99
CA ALA A 161 -16.80 -0.32 3.66
C ALA A 161 -17.79 0.39 2.74
N HIS A 162 -17.32 1.16 1.75
CA HIS A 162 -18.21 1.86 0.82
C HIS A 162 -18.62 1.03 -0.41
N THR A 163 -17.74 0.12 -0.86
CA THR A 163 -18.01 -0.70 -2.05
C THR A 163 -18.80 -1.96 -1.73
N ASP A 164 -18.70 -2.48 -0.51
CA ASP A 164 -19.49 -3.64 -0.06
C ASP A 164 -20.95 -3.23 0.26
N THR A 165 -21.20 -2.01 0.73
CA THR A 165 -22.57 -1.51 1.02
C THR A 165 -23.46 -1.37 -0.22
N ASP A 166 -22.87 -1.22 -1.40
CA ASP A 166 -23.62 -1.28 -2.66
C ASP A 166 -24.13 -2.72 -2.97
N LYS A 167 -23.61 -3.75 -2.29
CA LYS A 167 -24.02 -5.16 -2.43
C LYS A 167 -25.11 -5.58 -1.44
N THR A 168 -25.15 -5.02 -0.23
CA THR A 168 -25.94 -5.55 0.91
C THR A 168 -27.43 -5.16 0.90
N ARG A 169 -28.07 -5.09 -0.26
CA ARG A 169 -29.54 -5.08 -0.31
C ARG A 169 -30.17 -6.47 -0.10
N ASP A 170 -29.37 -7.54 -0.08
CA ASP A 170 -29.85 -8.92 0.12
C ASP A 170 -28.97 -9.68 1.15
N ASP A 171 -29.54 -9.93 2.34
CA ASP A 171 -29.40 -11.11 3.23
C ASP A 171 -28.02 -11.74 3.61
N GLU A 172 -26.95 -10.97 3.82
CA GLU A 172 -25.74 -11.48 4.51
C GLU A 172 -25.55 -10.82 5.89
N GLU A 173 -25.36 -11.63 6.95
CA GLU A 173 -25.04 -11.15 8.30
C GLU A 173 -23.74 -10.34 8.27
N GLU A 174 -23.81 -9.05 8.56
CA GLU A 174 -22.66 -8.16 8.62
C GLU A 174 -21.77 -8.61 9.78
N VAL A 175 -20.58 -9.16 9.47
CA VAL A 175 -19.60 -9.55 10.49
C VAL A 175 -19.10 -8.28 11.16
N GLU A 176 -19.59 -8.00 12.37
CA GLU A 176 -19.17 -6.86 13.17
C GLU A 176 -17.74 -7.08 13.69
N TYR A 177 -16.78 -6.35 13.12
CA TYR A 177 -15.40 -6.38 13.58
C TYR A 177 -15.22 -5.43 14.77
N PRO A 178 -14.39 -5.82 15.77
CA PRO A 178 -14.10 -4.94 16.91
C PRO A 178 -13.41 -3.66 16.43
N PRO A 179 -13.50 -2.54 17.17
CA PRO A 179 -12.76 -1.34 16.84
C PRO A 179 -11.24 -1.61 16.84
N LEU A 180 -10.52 -0.98 15.91
CA LEU A 180 -9.06 -1.04 15.87
C LEU A 180 -8.47 -0.40 17.15
N ALA A 181 -7.42 -1.01 17.70
CA ALA A 181 -6.71 -0.50 18.86
C ALA A 181 -6.14 0.90 18.56
N PRO A 182 -6.39 1.90 19.42
CA PRO A 182 -5.81 3.22 19.26
C PRO A 182 -4.29 3.14 19.44
N LEU A 183 -3.57 4.03 18.74
CA LEU A 183 -2.11 4.13 18.90
C LEU A 183 -1.76 4.63 20.30
N ASP A 184 -1.08 3.80 21.10
CA ASP A 184 -0.59 4.22 22.41
C ASP A 184 0.72 5.02 22.27
N THR A 185 0.57 6.34 22.20
CA THR A 185 1.70 7.28 22.10
C THR A 185 2.59 7.31 23.36
N LYS A 186 2.13 6.77 24.50
CA LYS A 186 2.91 6.72 25.74
C LYS A 186 3.95 5.61 25.73
N LEU A 187 3.77 4.59 24.88
CA LEU A 187 4.70 3.46 24.73
C LEU A 187 5.72 3.68 23.61
N GLN A 188 5.54 4.71 22.77
CA GLN A 188 6.45 5.09 21.68
C GLN A 188 7.55 6.08 22.09
N VAL A 189 7.83 6.24 23.39
CA VAL A 189 9.10 6.87 23.79
C VAL A 189 10.18 5.94 23.23
N PRO A 190 11.04 6.38 22.29
CA PRO A 190 12.16 5.57 21.90
C PRO A 190 12.90 5.26 23.18
N PHE A 191 13.21 4.00 23.42
CA PHE A 191 14.23 3.65 24.41
C PHE A 191 15.54 4.23 23.86
N PHE A 192 15.72 5.55 23.94
CA PHE A 192 17.01 6.15 24.00
C PHE A 192 17.53 5.65 25.34
N PRO A 193 18.50 4.72 25.37
CA PRO A 193 19.27 4.59 26.60
C PRO A 193 19.74 6.01 26.86
N ALA A 194 19.40 6.57 28.03
CA ALA A 194 20.04 7.79 28.46
C ALA A 194 21.52 7.61 28.15
N LEU A 195 22.09 8.48 27.31
CA LEU A 195 23.53 8.59 27.20
C LEU A 195 23.97 8.76 28.65
N LEU A 196 24.45 7.67 29.24
CA LEU A 196 25.00 7.69 30.58
C LEU A 196 26.12 8.71 30.45
N SER A 197 25.88 9.90 30.99
CA SER A 197 26.94 10.82 31.33
C SER A 197 27.73 10.12 32.43
N GLU A 198 28.55 9.14 32.06
CA GLU A 198 29.73 8.85 32.84
C GLU A 198 30.60 10.09 32.71
N SER A 199 30.44 10.96 33.71
CA SER A 199 31.42 11.92 34.12
C SER A 199 32.74 11.20 34.30
N THR A 200 33.55 11.14 33.23
CA THR A 200 34.98 10.95 33.38
C THR A 200 35.51 12.24 33.99
N GLU A 201 35.68 12.24 35.31
CA GLU A 201 36.55 13.21 35.96
C GLU A 201 37.92 13.16 35.25
N PRO A 202 38.50 14.32 34.85
CA PRO A 202 39.83 14.32 34.30
C PRO A 202 40.82 13.97 35.41
N GLU A 203 41.66 12.96 35.19
CA GLU A 203 42.79 12.64 36.08
C GLU A 203 43.63 13.91 36.34
N PRO A 204 44.06 14.16 37.60
CA PRO A 204 44.93 15.27 37.91
C PRO A 204 46.30 15.04 37.25
N ARG A 205 46.66 15.96 36.36
CA ARG A 205 47.94 16.04 35.67
C ARG A 205 49.07 16.10 36.71
N GLN A 206 49.85 15.03 36.86
CA GLN A 206 51.08 15.08 37.64
C GLN A 206 52.06 16.05 36.97
N GLU A 207 52.35 17.16 37.65
CA GLU A 207 53.39 18.10 37.25
C GLU A 207 54.76 17.43 37.32
N ARG A 208 55.53 17.56 36.24
CA ARG A 208 56.93 17.16 36.18
C ARG A 208 57.74 18.04 37.13
N THR A 209 58.24 17.46 38.21
CA THR A 209 59.38 18.03 38.94
C THR A 209 60.64 17.81 38.12
N THR A 210 61.23 18.92 37.70
CA THR A 210 62.57 19.01 37.11
C THR A 210 63.61 19.00 38.24
N GLN A 211 64.54 18.05 38.20
CA GLN A 211 65.94 18.21 38.63
C GLN A 211 66.83 17.42 37.67
#